data_AF-A0A2V8GLU7-F1
#
_entry.id   AF-A0A2V8GLU7-F1
#
_cell.length_a   1.000
_cell.length_b   1.000
_cell.length_c   1.000
_cell.angle_alpha   90.00
_cell.angle_beta   90.00
_cell.angle_gamma   90.00
#
_symmetry.space_group_name_H-M   'P 1'
#
loop_
_entity.id
_entity.type
_entity.pdbx_description
1 polymer ?
#
loop_
_entity_poly.entity_id
_entity_poly.type
_entity_poly.pdbx_seq_one_letter_code
_entity_poly.pdbx_strand_id
1 'polypeptide(L)' 'VLTPLDIERRFGLSEGNIFQGELSLEQLFFLRPVPGWAQYSTPIRNLYMCGSATHPGGGIMGASGLNAARKILREWRN' A
#
# COMPACT_ATOMS: atom_id res chain seq x y z
N VAL A 1 13.81 5.33 22.46
CA VAL A 1 14.03 5.06 21.01
C VAL A 1 13.36 3.73 20.69
N LEU A 2 12.66 3.61 19.56
CA LEU A 2 12.12 2.32 19.10
C LEU A 2 13.09 1.71 18.07
N THR A 3 13.46 0.45 18.25
CA THR A 3 14.25 -0.33 17.29
C THR A 3 13.35 -0.92 16.19
N PRO A 4 13.91 -1.39 15.06
CA PRO A 4 13.14 -2.12 14.06
C PRO A 4 12.36 -3.32 14.63
N LEU A 5 12.98 -4.06 15.58
CA LEU A 5 12.32 -5.18 16.27
C LEU A 5 11.14 -4.71 17.14
N ASP A 6 11.26 -3.55 17.81
CA ASP A 6 10.14 -2.98 18.57
C ASP A 6 8.99 -2.58 17.64
N ILE A 7 9.31 -2.02 16.48
CA ILE A 7 8.32 -1.60 15.47
C ILE A 7 7.57 -2.82 14.92
N GLU A 8 8.30 -3.88 14.56
CA GLU A 8 7.70 -5.12 14.07
C GLU A 8 6.77 -5.74 15.13
N ARG A 9 7.24 -5.89 16.37
CA ARG A 9 6.43 -6.49 17.45
C ARG A 9 5.21 -5.68 17.84
N ARG A 10 5.31 -4.35 17.81
CA ARG A 10 4.25 -3.45 18.29
C ARG A 10 3.23 -3.10 17.22
N PHE A 11 3.67 -2.97 15.96
CA PHE A 11 2.83 -2.47 14.87
C PHE A 11 2.65 -3.47 13.72
N GLY A 12 3.33 -4.62 13.76
CA GLY A 12 3.27 -5.62 12.69
C GLY A 12 3.95 -5.18 11.39
N LEU A 13 4.81 -4.16 11.44
CA LEU A 13 5.58 -3.74 10.27
C LEU A 13 6.84 -4.59 10.19
N SER A 14 6.81 -5.60 9.32
CA SER A 14 7.94 -6.52 9.11
C SER A 14 9.23 -5.75 8.88
N GLU A 15 10.29 -6.20 9.57
CA GLU A 15 11.64 -5.61 9.57
C GLU A 15 11.67 -4.13 9.97
N GLY A 16 10.60 -3.62 10.59
CA GLY A 16 10.46 -2.22 10.96
C GLY A 16 10.30 -1.26 9.78
N ASN A 17 10.00 -1.75 8.58
CA ASN A 17 9.91 -0.91 7.38
C ASN A 17 8.57 -0.17 7.32
N ILE A 18 8.60 1.15 7.58
CA ILE A 18 7.42 2.02 7.54
C ILE A 18 6.77 2.11 6.15
N PHE A 19 7.53 1.81 5.10
CA PHE A 19 7.03 1.77 3.75
C PHE A 19 6.33 0.45 3.40
N GLN A 20 6.39 -0.58 4.26
CA GLN A 20 5.79 -1.91 4.00
C GLN A 20 6.29 -2.50 2.67
N GLY A 21 7.60 -2.44 2.45
CA GLY A 21 8.28 -2.75 1.20
C GLY A 21 9.28 -1.66 0.85
N GLU A 22 10.27 -1.98 0.04
CA GLU A 22 11.27 -1.03 -0.43
C GLU A 22 10.65 -0.06 -1.44
N LEU A 23 11.24 1.14 -1.55
CA LEU A 23 10.92 2.11 -2.60
C LEU A 23 11.96 2.03 -3.72
N SER A 24 12.30 0.81 -4.13
CA SER A 24 13.14 0.51 -5.28
C SER A 24 12.31 0.53 -6.57
N LEU A 25 12.97 0.64 -7.73
CA LEU A 25 12.29 0.71 -9.03
C LEU A 25 11.44 -0.55 -9.28
N GLU A 26 11.92 -1.69 -8.80
CA GLU A 26 11.30 -3.01 -8.89
C GLU A 26 10.05 -3.15 -8.00
N GLN A 27 9.89 -2.28 -7.01
CA GLN A 27 8.77 -2.30 -6.05
C GLN A 27 7.91 -1.03 -6.08
N LEU A 28 7.97 -0.28 -7.18
CA LEU A 28 7.21 0.95 -7.41
C LEU A 28 6.24 0.82 -8.59
N PHE A 29 5.39 1.85 -8.75
CA PHE A 29 4.39 1.95 -9.81
C PHE A 29 3.48 0.70 -9.88
N PHE A 30 3.33 0.12 -11.08
CA PHE A 30 2.48 -1.04 -11.36
C PHE A 30 3.04 -2.35 -10.81
N LEU A 31 4.24 -2.33 -10.20
CA LEU A 31 4.83 -3.47 -9.51
C LEU A 31 4.47 -3.50 -8.02
N ARG A 32 3.81 -2.45 -7.49
CA ARG A 32 3.47 -2.29 -6.07
C ARG A 32 1.96 -2.40 -5.78
N PRO A 33 1.49 -3.34 -4.94
CA PRO A 33 2.27 -4.28 -4.12
C PRO A 33 2.79 -5.48 -4.91
N VAL A 34 2.05 -5.90 -5.94
CA VAL A 34 2.45 -6.93 -6.89
C VAL A 34 1.81 -6.63 -8.26
N PRO A 35 2.41 -7.10 -9.36
CA PRO A 35 1.81 -7.02 -10.69
C PRO A 35 0.38 -7.58 -10.72
N GLY A 36 -0.51 -6.91 -11.44
CA GLY A 36 -1.93 -7.29 -11.56
C GLY A 36 -2.83 -6.69 -10.46
N TRP A 37 -2.31 -6.42 -9.26
CA TRP A 37 -3.09 -5.85 -8.13
C TRP A 37 -2.60 -4.46 -7.68
N ALA A 38 -1.68 -3.87 -8.45
CA ALA A 38 -1.11 -2.54 -8.19
C ALA A 38 -2.07 -1.36 -8.40
N GLN A 39 -3.28 -1.60 -8.91
CA GLN A 39 -4.30 -0.58 -9.16
C GLN A 39 -5.38 -0.53 -8.07
N TYR A 40 -4.99 -0.78 -6.81
CA TYR A 40 -5.83 -0.68 -5.62
C TYR A 40 -7.00 -1.68 -5.52
N SER A 41 -7.27 -2.49 -6.55
CA SER A 41 -8.23 -3.61 -6.48
C SER A 41 -7.51 -4.94 -6.31
N THR A 42 -8.14 -5.85 -5.58
CA THR A 42 -7.67 -7.22 -5.39
C THR A 42 -8.52 -8.22 -6.17
N PRO A 43 -8.11 -9.49 -6.29
CA PRO A 43 -8.96 -10.56 -6.84
C PRO A 43 -10.23 -10.82 -6.03
N ILE A 44 -10.26 -10.38 -4.77
CA ILE A 44 -11.41 -10.56 -3.89
C ILE A 44 -12.37 -9.41 -4.16
N ARG A 45 -13.61 -9.77 -4.53
CA ARG A 45 -14.67 -8.80 -4.82
C ARG A 45 -14.84 -7.84 -3.64
N ASN A 46 -14.88 -6.54 -3.94
CA ASN A 46 -15.05 -5.45 -2.98
C ASN A 46 -13.94 -5.33 -1.91
N LEU A 47 -12.79 -5.96 -2.13
CA LEU A 47 -11.59 -5.75 -1.33
C LEU A 47 -10.57 -4.91 -2.10
N TYR A 48 -10.18 -3.81 -1.49
CA TYR A 48 -9.27 -2.81 -2.06
C TYR A 48 -8.05 -2.63 -1.17
N MET A 49 -6.94 -2.21 -1.76
CA MET A 49 -5.71 -1.91 -1.03
C MET A 49 -5.50 -0.40 -0.96
N CYS A 50 -5.02 0.07 0.19
CA CYS A 50 -4.55 1.43 0.40
C CYS A 50 -3.42 1.44 1.44
N GLY A 51 -2.73 2.57 1.55
CA GLY A 51 -1.64 2.76 2.51
C GLY A 51 -0.25 2.51 1.92
N SER A 52 0.71 2.33 2.83
CA SER A 52 2.15 2.34 2.55
C SER A 52 2.58 1.28 1.53
N ALA A 53 1.96 0.11 1.58
CA ALA A 53 2.19 -1.02 0.67
C ALA A 53 1.73 -0.79 -0.79
N THR A 54 1.11 0.35 -1.12
CA THR A 54 0.62 0.67 -2.48
C THR A 54 1.36 1.88 -3.05
N HIS A 55 1.41 2.02 -4.38
CA HIS A 55 1.99 3.22 -5.00
C HIS A 55 1.21 4.48 -4.56
N PRO A 56 1.84 5.65 -4.32
CA PRO A 56 3.28 5.98 -4.43
C PRO A 56 4.15 5.59 -3.22
N GLY A 57 3.58 4.90 -2.23
CA GLY A 57 4.21 4.64 -0.94
C GLY A 57 3.50 5.36 0.19
N GLY A 58 3.99 5.16 1.42
CA GLY A 58 3.45 5.80 2.62
C GLY A 58 3.99 7.19 2.88
N GLY A 59 3.65 7.71 4.06
CA GLY A 59 3.96 9.08 4.49
C GLY A 59 2.69 9.90 4.74
N ILE A 60 2.85 11.22 4.84
CA ILE A 60 1.77 12.15 5.21
C ILE A 60 0.95 12.60 3.98
N MET A 61 1.38 12.23 2.77
CA MET A 61 0.85 12.80 1.52
C MET A 61 -0.58 12.35 1.16
N GLY A 62 -1.09 11.25 1.73
CA GLY A 62 -2.46 10.77 1.52
C GLY A 62 -2.80 10.27 0.10
N ALA A 63 -1.85 10.31 -0.85
CA ALA A 63 -2.08 10.00 -2.26
C ALA A 63 -2.60 8.57 -2.50
N SER A 64 -2.07 7.57 -1.79
CA SER A 64 -2.56 6.19 -1.88
C SER A 64 -4.05 6.09 -1.48
N GLY A 65 -4.45 6.75 -0.39
CA GLY A 65 -5.84 6.78 0.05
C GLY A 65 -6.76 7.44 -0.98
N LEU A 66 -6.34 8.57 -1.55
CA LEU A 66 -7.07 9.26 -2.61
C LEU A 66 -7.25 8.38 -3.86
N ASN A 67 -6.20 7.67 -4.27
CA ASN A 67 -6.26 6.81 -5.44
C ASN A 67 -7.13 5.57 -5.22
N ALA A 68 -7.04 4.94 -4.05
CA ALA A 68 -7.91 3.84 -3.66
C ALA A 68 -9.38 4.28 -3.64
N ALA A 69 -9.69 5.44 -3.03
CA ALA A 69 -11.05 5.99 -3.01
C ALA A 69 -11.59 6.25 -4.42
N ARG A 70 -10.78 6.81 -5.32
CA ARG A 70 -11.15 7.00 -6.74
C ARG A 70 -11.43 5.69 -7.45
N LYS A 71 -10.66 4.63 -7.16
CA LYS A 71 -10.89 3.29 -7.71
C LYS A 71 -12.22 2.72 -7.23
N ILE A 72 -12.49 2.78 -5.94
CA ILE A 72 -13.76 2.34 -5.33
C ILE A 72 -14.95 3.07 -5.98
N LEU A 73 -14.90 4.41 -6.05
CA LEU A 73 -15.98 5.20 -6.64
C LEU A 73 -16.22 4.89 -8.13
N ARG A 74 -15.16 4.54 -8.87
CA ARG A 74 -15.28 4.13 -10.28
C ARG A 74 -15.96 2.77 -10.41
N GLU A 75 -15.58 1.80 -9.60
CA GLU A 75 -16.13 0.45 -9.66
C GLU A 75 -17.56 0.37 -9.09
N TRP A 76 -17.89 1.20 -8.10
CA TRP A 76 -19.24 1.24 -7.54
C TRP A 76 -20.28 1.85 -8.50
N ARG A 77 -19.84 2.68 -9.46
CA ARG A 77 -20.73 3.26 -10.47
C ARG A 77 -21.02 2.32 -11.65
N ASN A 78 -20.32 1.18 -11.74
CA ASN A 78 -20.49 0.16 -12.77
C ASN A 78 -21.36 -0.99 -12.26
#